data_AF-A0A2N9L3M9-F1
#
_entry.id   AF-A0A2N9L3M9-F1
#
_cell.length_a   1.000
_cell.length_b   1.000
_cell.length_c   1.000
_cell.angle_alpha   90.00
_cell.angle_beta   90.00
_cell.angle_gamma   90.00
#
_symmetry.space_group_name_H-M   'P 1'
#
loop_
_entity.id
_entity.type
_entity.pdbx_description
1 polymer ?
#
loop_
_entity_poly.entity_id
_entity_poly.type
_entity_poly.pdbx_seq_one_letter_code
_entity_poly.pdbx_strand_id
1 'polypeptide(L)'
;MTKRALQCILIGVLALTAAGCRGPSLDWNGTWKLDPARSNIPGPTLTLSLTPDGMFYSSGRSGSAKFRCDGKAYQAAETLTAFCTQKNSSDLEITTFRNGSKAGVSHWQLSSNGKMLTVDSEIFQPDRSPKPKETHFTRTSGSSGFTGGWRNVNPFDGLASILQISMGSNALHYSYPEKDIHADAFIDGTDAAIQDPSVSAGATVSLRERGPREFSVTTKLNGRATNAGYWQISADGRSLTDSYWEPGRPNEKAVLVYEKQ
;
A
#
# COMPACT_ATOMS: atom_id res chain seq x y z
N MET A 1 73.98 -39.11 1.40
CA MET A 1 73.62 -38.60 2.73
C MET A 1 74.16 -37.19 2.90
N THR A 2 73.32 -36.17 2.70
CA THR A 2 73.37 -34.88 3.43
C THR A 2 72.13 -34.07 3.02
N LYS A 3 71.27 -33.84 4.02
CA LYS A 3 70.03 -33.06 3.91
C LYS A 3 70.37 -31.57 3.77
N ARG A 4 69.69 -30.86 2.87
CA ARG A 4 69.45 -29.42 3.01
C ARG A 4 67.96 -29.14 2.77
N ALA A 5 67.29 -28.82 3.86
CA ALA A 5 65.97 -28.20 3.85
C ALA A 5 66.13 -26.72 3.48
N LEU A 6 65.24 -26.20 2.63
CA LEU A 6 64.95 -24.77 2.56
C LEU A 6 63.50 -24.54 2.12
N GLN A 7 62.67 -24.36 3.14
CA GLN A 7 61.62 -23.35 3.33
C GLN A 7 60.72 -22.88 2.17
N CYS A 8 59.42 -22.98 2.48
CA CYS A 8 58.24 -22.38 1.88
C CYS A 8 58.37 -20.89 1.51
N ILE A 9 57.78 -20.52 0.36
CA ILE A 9 57.03 -19.28 0.22
C ILE A 9 55.68 -19.64 -0.43
N LEU A 10 54.65 -19.74 0.41
CA LEU A 10 53.25 -19.85 0.01
C LEU A 10 52.76 -18.41 -0.19
N ILE A 11 52.64 -17.93 -1.43
CA ILE A 11 51.98 -16.65 -1.71
C ILE A 11 50.46 -16.92 -1.71
N GLY A 12 49.86 -16.82 -0.53
CA GLY A 12 48.42 -16.73 -0.38
C GLY A 12 47.97 -15.33 -0.81
N VAL A 13 47.43 -15.20 -2.01
CA VAL A 13 46.68 -14.01 -2.42
C VAL A 13 45.38 -14.01 -1.61
N LEU A 14 45.38 -13.32 -0.47
CA LEU A 14 44.17 -12.93 0.23
C LEU A 14 43.43 -11.93 -0.67
N ALA A 15 42.47 -12.42 -1.46
CA ALA A 15 41.45 -11.56 -2.04
C ALA A 15 40.57 -11.06 -0.90
N LEU A 16 40.97 -9.92 -0.30
CA LEU A 16 40.06 -9.12 0.51
C LEU A 16 38.93 -8.66 -0.41
N THR A 17 37.81 -9.36 -0.40
CA THR A 17 36.55 -8.77 -0.83
C THR A 17 36.26 -7.63 0.13
N ALA A 18 36.64 -6.42 -0.25
CA ALA A 18 36.13 -5.22 0.37
C ALA A 18 34.61 -5.23 0.22
N ALA A 19 33.92 -5.74 1.24
CA ALA A 19 32.55 -5.33 1.54
C ALA A 19 32.64 -3.87 1.98
N GLY A 20 32.98 -2.99 1.04
CA GLY A 20 32.95 -1.56 1.27
C GLY A 20 31.51 -1.21 1.60
N CYS A 21 31.34 -0.34 2.60
CA CYS A 21 30.14 0.47 2.79
C CYS A 21 29.90 1.25 1.49
N ARG A 22 29.31 0.59 0.51
CA ARG A 22 28.74 1.23 -0.66
C ARG A 22 27.38 1.71 -0.18
N GLY A 23 27.20 3.02 -0.12
CA GLY A 23 25.90 3.61 0.07
C GLY A 23 24.92 3.17 -1.03
N PRO A 24 23.68 3.68 -0.98
CA PRO A 24 22.64 3.26 -1.90
C PRO A 24 23.06 3.47 -3.37
N SER A 25 22.66 2.54 -4.23
CA SER A 25 22.98 2.57 -5.65
C SER A 25 22.34 3.77 -6.34
N LEU A 26 23.05 4.43 -7.25
CA LEU A 26 22.44 5.46 -8.11
C LEU A 26 21.35 4.90 -9.04
N ASP A 27 21.22 3.57 -9.14
CA ASP A 27 20.17 2.93 -9.92
C ASP A 27 18.77 3.22 -9.37
N TRP A 28 18.66 3.67 -8.12
CA TRP A 28 17.41 4.20 -7.54
C TRP A 28 16.85 5.39 -8.33
N ASN A 29 17.73 6.22 -8.92
CA ASN A 29 17.31 7.43 -9.62
C ASN A 29 16.55 7.10 -10.90
N GLY A 30 15.37 7.69 -11.08
CA GLY A 30 14.66 7.61 -12.34
C GLY A 30 13.15 7.75 -12.20
N THR A 31 12.49 7.57 -13.35
CA THR A 31 11.04 7.43 -13.45
C THR A 31 10.72 5.96 -13.61
N TRP A 32 9.81 5.46 -12.80
CA TRP A 32 9.42 4.06 -12.70
C TRP A 32 7.93 3.96 -13.00
N LYS A 33 7.56 3.13 -13.98
CA LYS A 33 6.17 2.93 -14.40
C LYS A 33 5.68 1.58 -13.90
N LEU A 34 4.54 1.57 -13.22
CA LEU A 34 3.89 0.35 -12.74
C LEU A 34 3.64 -0.60 -13.90
N ASP A 35 4.01 -1.87 -13.70
CA ASP A 35 3.71 -3.00 -14.57
C ASP A 35 2.66 -3.88 -13.88
N PRO A 36 1.36 -3.73 -14.21
CA PRO A 36 0.30 -4.55 -13.64
C PRO A 36 0.43 -6.04 -13.97
N ALA A 37 1.06 -6.40 -15.09
CA ALA A 37 1.18 -7.79 -15.53
C ALA A 37 2.22 -8.56 -14.70
N ARG A 38 3.22 -7.86 -14.15
CA ARG A 38 4.21 -8.42 -13.21
C ARG A 38 3.88 -8.19 -11.74
N SER A 39 2.83 -7.40 -11.45
CA SER A 39 2.35 -7.10 -10.11
C SER A 39 1.30 -8.09 -9.63
N ASN A 40 1.11 -8.19 -8.32
CA ASN A 40 0.10 -9.05 -7.70
C ASN A 40 -0.39 -8.50 -6.35
N ILE A 41 -1.71 -8.53 -6.14
CA ILE A 41 -2.36 -8.18 -4.87
C ILE A 41 -3.26 -9.38 -4.48
N PRO A 42 -2.74 -10.36 -3.73
CA PRO A 42 -3.42 -11.63 -3.51
C PRO A 42 -4.50 -11.57 -2.41
N GLY A 43 -4.35 -10.67 -1.44
CA GLY A 43 -5.25 -10.53 -0.29
C GLY A 43 -6.61 -9.90 -0.62
N PRO A 44 -7.56 -9.93 0.33
CA PRO A 44 -8.78 -9.13 0.21
C PRO A 44 -8.39 -7.65 0.15
N THR A 45 -8.85 -6.95 -0.89
CA THR A 45 -8.71 -5.48 -0.98
C THR A 45 -9.71 -4.74 -0.10
N LEU A 46 -10.75 -5.47 0.34
CA LEU A 46 -11.78 -5.06 1.29
C LEU A 46 -12.14 -6.25 2.18
N THR A 47 -12.17 -6.04 3.49
CA THR A 47 -12.70 -7.00 4.47
C THR A 47 -13.86 -6.34 5.19
N LEU A 48 -14.96 -7.06 5.33
CA LEU A 48 -16.11 -6.67 6.13
C LEU A 48 -16.35 -7.71 7.23
N SER A 49 -16.49 -7.27 8.47
CA SER A 49 -16.89 -8.11 9.59
C SER A 49 -17.99 -7.42 10.41
N LEU A 50 -18.65 -8.18 11.27
CA LEU A 50 -19.56 -7.64 12.28
C LEU A 50 -18.85 -7.61 13.63
N THR A 51 -18.95 -6.49 14.32
CA THR A 51 -18.58 -6.39 15.73
C THR A 51 -19.65 -7.06 16.61
N PRO A 52 -19.34 -7.37 17.89
CA PRO A 52 -20.32 -7.98 18.80
C PRO A 52 -21.61 -7.17 18.98
N ASP A 53 -21.55 -5.85 18.84
CA ASP A 53 -22.68 -4.93 18.91
C ASP A 53 -23.41 -4.71 17.56
N GLY A 54 -23.06 -5.52 16.55
CA GLY A 54 -23.74 -5.57 15.26
C GLY A 54 -23.35 -4.45 14.28
N MET A 55 -22.23 -3.75 14.49
CA MET A 55 -21.73 -2.79 13.51
C MET A 55 -20.88 -3.49 12.46
N PHE A 56 -20.94 -3.01 11.22
CA PHE A 56 -19.93 -3.33 10.22
C PHE A 56 -18.60 -2.72 10.63
N TYR A 57 -17.56 -3.53 10.64
CA TYR A 57 -16.18 -3.09 10.58
C TYR A 57 -15.65 -3.39 9.18
N SER A 58 -15.25 -2.33 8.48
CA SER A 58 -14.59 -2.41 7.18
C SER A 58 -13.10 -2.14 7.35
N SER A 59 -12.28 -2.90 6.65
CA SER A 59 -10.85 -2.60 6.49
C SER A 59 -10.41 -2.89 5.06
N GLY A 60 -9.46 -2.13 4.55
CA GLY A 60 -8.92 -2.32 3.21
C GLY A 60 -7.85 -1.28 2.90
N ARG A 61 -7.55 -1.10 1.61
CA ARG A 61 -6.51 -0.16 1.17
C ARG A 61 -6.76 1.30 1.59
N SER A 62 -8.02 1.70 1.74
CA SER A 62 -8.41 3.06 2.14
C SER A 62 -8.50 3.27 3.65
N GLY A 63 -7.97 2.34 4.44
CA GLY A 63 -8.06 2.35 5.90
C GLY A 63 -9.26 1.54 6.41
N SER A 64 -9.66 1.81 7.65
CA SER A 64 -10.76 1.10 8.30
C SER A 64 -11.86 2.03 8.79
N ALA A 65 -13.10 1.57 8.77
CA ALA A 65 -14.26 2.32 9.26
C ALA A 65 -15.28 1.42 9.97
N LYS A 66 -15.98 1.97 10.96
CA LYS A 66 -17.08 1.30 11.68
C LYS A 66 -18.41 2.00 11.41
N PHE A 67 -19.44 1.28 10.98
CA PHE A 67 -20.74 1.89 10.71
C PHE A 67 -21.87 0.87 10.86
N ARG A 68 -23.10 1.37 10.94
CA ARG A 68 -24.33 0.55 10.99
C ARG A 68 -25.27 1.00 9.88
N CYS A 69 -26.04 0.05 9.36
CA CYS A 69 -26.96 0.29 8.25
C CYS A 69 -28.42 0.44 8.70
N ASP A 70 -28.64 1.26 9.72
CA ASP A 70 -29.94 1.52 10.36
C ASP A 70 -30.50 2.93 10.03
N GLY A 71 -29.93 3.60 9.03
CA GLY A 71 -30.34 4.94 8.61
C GLY A 71 -29.93 6.05 9.58
N LYS A 72 -28.90 5.84 10.40
CA LYS A 72 -28.32 6.88 11.27
C LYS A 72 -26.88 7.20 10.86
N ALA A 73 -26.44 8.40 11.23
CA ALA A 73 -25.07 8.83 11.04
C ALA A 73 -24.16 8.30 12.16
N TYR A 74 -23.01 7.75 11.79
CA TYR A 74 -21.98 7.27 12.71
C TYR A 74 -20.63 7.90 12.38
N GLN A 75 -19.88 8.28 13.42
CA GLN A 75 -18.47 8.62 13.28
C GLN A 75 -17.70 7.32 12.95
N ALA A 76 -17.43 7.12 11.67
CA ALA A 76 -16.93 5.86 11.15
C ALA A 76 -15.41 5.74 11.20
N ALA A 77 -14.72 6.87 11.07
CA ALA A 77 -13.29 7.04 11.35
C ALA A 77 -13.04 8.48 11.84
N GLU A 78 -11.79 8.83 12.17
CA GLU A 78 -11.43 10.14 12.73
C GLU A 78 -12.02 11.33 11.96
N THR A 79 -11.92 11.31 10.63
CA THR A 79 -12.43 12.38 9.75
C THR A 79 -13.67 11.98 8.94
N LEU A 80 -14.18 10.76 9.14
CA LEU A 80 -15.21 10.15 8.29
C LEU A 80 -16.49 9.91 9.08
N THR A 81 -17.59 10.52 8.63
CA THR A 81 -18.95 10.17 9.08
C THR A 81 -19.62 9.35 7.99
N ALA A 82 -20.28 8.26 8.35
CA ALA A 82 -21.02 7.40 7.43
C ALA A 82 -22.50 7.32 7.82
N PHE A 83 -23.36 7.40 6.83
CA PHE A 83 -24.78 7.09 6.91
C PHE A 83 -25.02 5.88 6.03
N CYS A 84 -25.56 4.79 6.59
CA CYS A 84 -25.86 3.60 5.81
C CYS A 84 -27.32 3.18 6.01
N THR A 85 -27.97 2.77 4.93
CA THR A 85 -29.30 2.15 4.96
C THR A 85 -29.23 0.80 4.26
N GLN A 86 -29.74 -0.23 4.91
CA GLN A 86 -29.90 -1.55 4.31
C GLN A 86 -31.31 -1.71 3.78
N LYS A 87 -31.47 -1.76 2.45
CA LYS A 87 -32.79 -1.97 1.82
C LYS A 87 -33.26 -3.42 1.97
N ASN A 88 -32.34 -4.37 1.82
CA ASN A 88 -32.58 -5.80 1.98
C ASN A 88 -31.24 -6.54 2.24
N SER A 89 -31.22 -7.87 2.25
CA SER A 89 -29.99 -8.65 2.52
C SER A 89 -28.88 -8.51 1.46
N SER A 90 -29.18 -8.01 0.27
CA SER A 90 -28.26 -7.84 -0.87
C SER A 90 -28.00 -6.39 -1.27
N ASP A 91 -28.57 -5.41 -0.58
CA ASP A 91 -28.58 -4.00 -1.00
C ASP A 91 -28.27 -3.04 0.15
N LEU A 92 -27.18 -2.29 0.03
CA LEU A 92 -26.84 -1.17 0.94
C LEU A 92 -26.72 0.14 0.17
N GLU A 93 -27.17 1.22 0.78
CA GLU A 93 -26.83 2.58 0.38
C GLU A 93 -25.95 3.21 1.45
N ILE A 94 -24.82 3.80 1.06
CA ILE A 94 -23.88 4.43 1.97
C ILE A 94 -23.58 5.84 1.48
N THR A 95 -23.82 6.84 2.32
CA THR A 95 -23.34 8.20 2.12
C THR A 95 -22.23 8.49 3.12
N THR A 96 -21.14 9.08 2.65
CA THR A 96 -20.00 9.46 3.49
C THR A 96 -19.75 10.95 3.46
N PHE A 97 -19.33 11.48 4.61
CA PHE A 97 -18.89 12.85 4.78
C PHE A 97 -17.47 12.84 5.33
N ARG A 98 -16.60 13.64 4.74
CA ARG A 98 -15.23 13.85 5.20
C ARG A 98 -15.10 15.28 5.70
N ASN A 99 -14.71 15.45 6.97
CA ASN A 99 -14.63 16.76 7.62
C ASN A 99 -15.92 17.59 7.44
N GLY A 100 -17.08 16.95 7.55
CA GLY A 100 -18.40 17.58 7.37
C GLY A 100 -18.83 17.84 5.92
N SER A 101 -17.95 17.68 4.93
CA SER A 101 -18.28 17.83 3.51
C SER A 101 -18.67 16.48 2.90
N LYS A 102 -19.69 16.46 2.03
CA LYS A 102 -20.13 15.23 1.34
C LYS A 102 -18.98 14.68 0.50
N ALA A 103 -18.53 13.47 0.81
CA ALA A 103 -17.37 12.83 0.19
C ALA A 103 -17.78 11.79 -0.85
N GLY A 104 -18.90 11.09 -0.63
CA GLY A 104 -19.38 10.12 -1.60
C GLY A 104 -20.77 9.58 -1.29
N VAL A 105 -21.44 9.09 -2.33
CA VAL A 105 -22.62 8.22 -2.22
C VAL A 105 -22.27 6.92 -2.92
N SER A 106 -22.67 5.78 -2.36
CA SER A 106 -22.48 4.49 -2.99
C SER A 106 -23.66 3.54 -2.78
N HIS A 107 -23.97 2.75 -3.80
CA HIS A 107 -24.91 1.63 -3.77
C HIS A 107 -24.09 0.34 -3.89
N TRP A 108 -24.28 -0.55 -2.92
CA TRP A 108 -23.59 -1.83 -2.86
C TRP A 108 -24.60 -2.93 -3.12
N GLN A 109 -24.34 -3.74 -4.14
CA GLN A 109 -25.20 -4.84 -4.57
C GLN A 109 -24.46 -6.16 -4.48
N LEU A 110 -25.04 -7.14 -3.77
CA LEU A 110 -24.61 -8.52 -3.83
C LEU A 110 -25.32 -9.25 -4.97
N SER A 111 -24.55 -10.03 -5.73
CA SER A 111 -25.09 -11.05 -6.63
C SER A 111 -25.92 -12.09 -5.86
N SER A 112 -26.86 -12.73 -6.56
CA SER A 112 -27.78 -13.73 -5.97
C SER A 112 -27.08 -14.93 -5.34
N ASN A 113 -25.92 -15.33 -5.88
CA ASN A 113 -25.08 -16.40 -5.31
C ASN A 113 -24.12 -15.90 -4.21
N GLY A 114 -24.15 -14.61 -3.90
CA GLY A 114 -23.30 -13.94 -2.92
C GLY A 114 -21.82 -13.85 -3.29
N LYS A 115 -21.37 -14.28 -4.47
CA LYS A 115 -19.94 -14.39 -4.82
C LYS A 115 -19.34 -13.10 -5.38
N MET A 116 -20.18 -12.22 -5.92
CA MET A 116 -19.81 -10.91 -6.45
C MET A 116 -20.48 -9.79 -5.67
N LEU A 117 -19.73 -8.71 -5.47
CA LEU A 117 -20.18 -7.43 -4.93
C LEU A 117 -19.88 -6.35 -5.97
N THR A 118 -20.92 -5.60 -6.35
CA THR A 118 -20.80 -4.42 -7.20
C THR A 118 -21.01 -3.18 -6.33
N VAL A 119 -20.14 -2.20 -6.50
CA VAL A 119 -20.20 -0.91 -5.80
C VAL A 119 -20.25 0.20 -6.83
N ASP A 120 -21.42 0.80 -6.98
CA ASP A 120 -21.64 1.98 -7.78
C ASP A 120 -21.51 3.20 -6.89
N SER A 121 -20.68 4.17 -7.26
CA SER A 121 -20.39 5.32 -6.41
C SER A 121 -20.28 6.62 -7.18
N GLU A 122 -20.67 7.70 -6.53
CA GLU A 122 -20.34 9.07 -6.91
C GLU A 122 -19.36 9.61 -5.87
N ILE A 123 -18.12 9.85 -6.27
CA ILE A 123 -17.10 10.44 -5.41
C ILE A 123 -17.05 11.94 -5.69
N PHE A 124 -17.18 12.75 -4.65
CA PHE A 124 -17.15 14.21 -4.76
C PHE A 124 -15.71 14.71 -4.65
N GLN A 125 -15.27 15.42 -5.68
CA GLN A 125 -13.94 16.01 -5.77
C GLN A 125 -13.84 17.29 -4.91
N PRO A 126 -12.63 17.86 -4.70
CA PRO A 126 -12.49 19.12 -3.96
C PRO A 126 -13.31 20.29 -4.54
N ASP A 127 -13.52 20.31 -5.86
CA ASP A 127 -14.40 21.26 -6.56
C ASP A 127 -15.89 20.92 -6.47
N ARG A 128 -16.24 19.88 -5.70
CA ARG A 128 -17.59 19.29 -5.51
C ARG A 128 -18.21 18.66 -6.76
N SER A 129 -17.46 18.51 -7.86
CA SER A 129 -17.93 17.74 -9.00
C SER A 129 -18.06 16.26 -8.63
N PRO A 130 -19.19 15.60 -8.98
CA PRO A 130 -19.32 14.16 -8.80
C PRO A 130 -18.54 13.44 -9.91
N LYS A 131 -17.77 12.42 -9.52
CA LYS A 131 -17.15 11.47 -10.44
C LYS A 131 -17.75 10.09 -10.23
N PRO A 132 -18.46 9.53 -11.23
CA PRO A 132 -18.98 8.17 -11.13
C PRO A 132 -17.81 7.18 -11.11
N LYS A 133 -17.95 6.14 -10.29
CA LYS A 133 -17.02 5.03 -10.18
C LYS A 133 -17.78 3.76 -9.87
N GLU A 134 -17.63 2.77 -10.75
CA GLU A 134 -18.10 1.41 -10.54
C GLU A 134 -16.91 0.54 -10.12
N THR A 135 -17.08 -0.30 -9.10
CA THR A 135 -16.05 -1.23 -8.64
C THR A 135 -16.66 -2.61 -8.43
N HIS A 136 -15.99 -3.64 -8.96
CA HIS A 136 -16.42 -5.03 -8.82
C HIS A 136 -15.48 -5.79 -7.91
N PHE A 137 -16.05 -6.63 -7.05
CA PHE A 137 -15.30 -7.50 -6.15
C PHE A 137 -15.74 -8.95 -6.30
N THR A 138 -14.77 -9.85 -6.20
CA THR A 138 -15.00 -11.28 -6.00
C THR A 138 -14.78 -11.64 -4.54
N ARG A 139 -15.69 -12.42 -3.95
CA ARG A 139 -15.56 -12.90 -2.58
C ARG A 139 -14.36 -13.85 -2.43
N THR A 140 -13.58 -13.67 -1.37
CA THR A 140 -12.45 -14.54 -1.01
C THR A 140 -12.68 -15.30 0.30
N SER A 141 -13.54 -14.80 1.19
CA SER A 141 -13.94 -15.50 2.41
C SER A 141 -15.33 -15.08 2.89
N GLY A 142 -15.90 -15.82 3.85
CA GLY A 142 -17.29 -15.65 4.29
C GLY A 142 -18.29 -16.31 3.33
N SER A 143 -19.55 -16.45 3.76
CA SER A 143 -20.56 -17.22 3.01
C SER A 143 -21.94 -16.56 2.95
N SER A 144 -22.19 -15.47 3.68
CA SER A 144 -23.53 -14.88 3.81
C SER A 144 -23.48 -13.37 3.93
N GLY A 145 -24.40 -12.67 3.26
CA GLY A 145 -24.50 -11.22 3.32
C GLY A 145 -23.21 -10.51 2.89
N PHE A 146 -22.97 -9.32 3.40
CA PHE A 146 -21.82 -8.50 3.02
C PHE A 146 -20.51 -8.88 3.75
N THR A 147 -20.58 -9.63 4.84
CA THR A 147 -19.40 -9.99 5.64
C THR A 147 -18.50 -10.97 4.89
N GLY A 148 -17.19 -10.82 5.05
CA GLY A 148 -16.18 -11.62 4.37
C GLY A 148 -15.05 -10.79 3.78
N GLY A 149 -14.11 -11.49 3.14
CA GLY A 149 -13.07 -10.91 2.32
C GLY A 149 -13.55 -10.71 0.88
N TRP A 150 -13.14 -9.59 0.28
CA TRP A 150 -13.50 -9.16 -1.06
C TRP A 150 -12.25 -8.69 -1.80
N ARG A 151 -12.00 -9.26 -2.96
CA ARG A 151 -10.89 -8.90 -3.85
C ARG A 151 -11.44 -8.12 -5.04
N ASN A 152 -10.94 -6.90 -5.25
CA ASN A 152 -11.26 -6.07 -6.40
C ASN A 152 -10.83 -6.80 -7.68
N VAL A 153 -11.71 -6.84 -8.67
CA VAL A 153 -11.45 -7.45 -9.98
C VAL A 153 -10.36 -6.67 -10.73
N ASN A 154 -10.28 -5.35 -10.49
CA ASN A 154 -9.25 -4.45 -11.00
C ASN A 154 -8.41 -3.92 -9.82
N PRO A 155 -7.53 -4.73 -9.21
CA PRO A 155 -6.88 -4.38 -7.94
C PRO A 155 -5.87 -3.23 -8.05
N PHE A 156 -5.45 -2.88 -9.28
CA PHE A 156 -4.56 -1.77 -9.56
C PHE A 156 -5.29 -0.46 -9.88
N ASP A 157 -6.62 -0.49 -10.02
CA ASP A 157 -7.41 0.71 -10.24
C ASP A 157 -7.19 1.72 -9.10
N GLY A 158 -7.01 2.99 -9.48
CA GLY A 158 -6.69 4.07 -8.56
C GLY A 158 -5.31 4.00 -7.90
N LEU A 159 -4.38 3.14 -8.32
CA LEU A 159 -2.95 3.32 -8.00
C LEU A 159 -2.34 4.42 -8.88
N ALA A 160 -1.33 5.12 -8.37
CA ALA A 160 -0.50 5.97 -9.21
C ALA A 160 0.35 5.08 -10.13
N SER A 161 0.43 5.44 -11.41
CA SER A 161 1.16 4.62 -12.38
C SER A 161 2.64 4.98 -12.47
N ILE A 162 3.00 6.21 -12.10
CA ILE A 162 4.37 6.73 -12.13
C ILE A 162 4.89 6.99 -10.72
N LEU A 163 6.03 6.38 -10.41
CA LEU A 163 6.87 6.64 -9.25
C LEU A 163 8.16 7.32 -9.71
N GLN A 164 8.51 8.46 -9.15
CA GLN A 164 9.80 9.11 -9.39
C GLN A 164 10.65 9.01 -8.14
N ILE A 165 11.93 8.69 -8.31
CA ILE A 165 12.89 8.58 -7.22
C ILE A 165 14.14 9.38 -7.54
N SER A 166 14.63 10.12 -6.56
CA SER A 166 15.94 10.78 -6.56
C SER A 166 16.66 10.50 -5.24
N MET A 167 17.89 9.99 -5.34
CA MET A 167 18.75 9.59 -4.25
C MET A 167 19.80 10.67 -4.00
N GLY A 168 19.74 11.26 -2.80
CA GLY A 168 20.82 12.06 -2.23
C GLY A 168 21.86 11.20 -1.51
N SER A 169 22.72 11.82 -0.72
CA SER A 169 23.76 11.09 0.04
C SER A 169 23.20 10.24 1.19
N ASN A 170 22.14 10.71 1.85
CA ASN A 170 21.51 10.04 3.00
C ASN A 170 19.97 10.10 3.00
N ALA A 171 19.38 10.66 1.95
CA ALA A 171 17.93 10.82 1.84
C ALA A 171 17.47 10.42 0.43
N LEU A 172 16.32 9.79 0.37
CA LEU A 172 15.60 9.44 -0.85
C LEU A 172 14.39 10.37 -0.95
N HIS A 173 14.32 11.14 -2.03
CA HIS A 173 13.10 11.80 -2.45
C HIS A 173 12.30 10.83 -3.33
N TYR A 174 11.04 10.62 -3.01
CA TYR A 174 10.11 9.95 -3.94
C TYR A 174 8.83 10.74 -4.12
N SER A 175 8.23 10.58 -5.29
CA SER A 175 6.94 11.17 -5.59
C SER A 175 6.08 10.28 -6.50
N TYR A 176 4.77 10.46 -6.37
CA TYR A 176 3.75 10.00 -7.30
C TYR A 176 3.07 11.24 -7.91
N PRO A 177 3.63 11.82 -8.99
CA PRO A 177 3.22 13.13 -9.50
C PRO A 177 1.73 13.21 -9.87
N GLU A 178 1.16 12.13 -10.39
CA GLU A 178 -0.26 12.03 -10.77
C GLU A 178 -1.23 12.30 -9.60
N LYS A 179 -0.75 12.15 -8.37
CA LYS A 179 -1.53 12.30 -7.14
C LYS A 179 -1.03 13.43 -6.24
N ASP A 180 0.02 14.13 -6.65
CA ASP A 180 0.70 15.15 -5.85
C ASP A 180 1.17 14.59 -4.48
N ILE A 181 1.60 13.32 -4.46
CA ILE A 181 2.12 12.66 -3.26
C ILE A 181 3.65 12.67 -3.31
N HIS A 182 4.31 13.06 -2.24
CA HIS A 182 5.78 13.01 -2.14
C HIS A 182 6.29 12.95 -0.70
N ALA A 183 7.54 12.50 -0.53
CA ALA A 183 8.26 12.59 0.73
C ALA A 183 9.78 12.62 0.51
N ASP A 184 10.47 13.32 1.41
CA ASP A 184 11.93 13.30 1.56
C ASP A 184 12.27 12.46 2.81
N ALA A 185 12.70 11.22 2.58
CA ALA A 185 12.92 10.25 3.66
C ALA A 185 14.41 9.93 3.82
N PHE A 186 14.93 10.10 5.03
CA PHE A 186 16.26 9.60 5.37
C PHE A 186 16.27 8.07 5.31
N ILE A 187 17.41 7.50 4.90
CA ILE A 187 17.59 6.04 4.76
C ILE A 187 18.05 5.36 6.06
N ASP A 188 17.99 6.07 7.19
CA ASP A 188 18.42 5.61 8.52
C ASP A 188 17.28 5.00 9.36
N GLY A 189 16.05 5.03 8.85
CA GLY A 189 14.85 4.53 9.50
C GLY A 189 14.07 5.58 10.29
N THR A 190 14.45 6.85 10.25
CA THR A 190 13.64 7.93 10.85
C THR A 190 12.34 8.16 10.06
N ASP A 191 11.31 8.63 10.76
CA ASP A 191 10.02 8.94 10.14
C ASP A 191 10.08 10.28 9.41
N ALA A 192 9.70 10.29 8.14
CA ALA A 192 9.48 11.47 7.32
C ALA A 192 8.00 11.66 7.03
N ALA A 193 7.54 12.91 7.03
CA ALA A 193 6.15 13.23 6.70
C ALA A 193 5.87 12.93 5.21
N ILE A 194 4.75 12.27 4.94
CA ILE A 194 4.22 12.13 3.58
C ILE A 194 3.36 13.35 3.30
N GLN A 195 3.68 14.07 2.22
CA GLN A 195 2.79 15.09 1.68
C GLN A 195 1.79 14.37 0.76
N ASP A 196 0.53 14.32 1.17
CA ASP A 196 -0.58 13.76 0.40
C ASP A 196 -1.81 14.65 0.59
N PRO A 197 -2.30 15.33 -0.46
CA PRO A 197 -3.44 16.24 -0.33
C PRO A 197 -4.76 15.51 0.00
N SER A 198 -4.81 14.19 -0.16
CA SER A 198 -6.01 13.37 0.07
C SER A 198 -6.10 12.77 1.47
N VAL A 199 -5.02 12.82 2.26
CA VAL A 199 -4.95 12.24 3.62
C VAL A 199 -4.79 13.37 4.64
N SER A 200 -5.43 13.22 5.80
CA SER A 200 -5.25 14.14 6.93
C SER A 200 -3.80 14.08 7.46
N ALA A 201 -3.32 15.17 8.05
CA ALA A 201 -1.97 15.22 8.65
C ALA A 201 -1.69 14.01 9.57
N GLY A 202 -0.44 13.55 9.59
CA GLY A 202 0.00 12.43 10.44
C GLY A 202 0.42 11.16 9.71
N ALA A 203 0.38 11.15 8.37
CA ALA A 203 0.97 10.09 7.56
C ALA A 203 2.50 10.25 7.50
N THR A 204 3.23 9.19 7.82
CA THR A 204 4.71 9.17 7.73
C THR A 204 5.22 7.91 7.05
N VAL A 205 6.44 8.00 6.52
CA VAL A 205 7.21 6.89 5.95
C VAL A 205 8.56 6.81 6.62
N SER A 206 9.03 5.60 6.89
CA SER A 206 10.40 5.32 7.34
C SER A 206 11.06 4.40 6.34
N LEU A 207 12.26 4.79 5.88
CA LEU A 207 13.11 4.01 4.99
C LEU A 207 14.38 3.64 5.72
N ARG A 208 14.74 2.36 5.72
CA ARG A 208 16.01 1.90 6.28
C ARG A 208 16.78 1.08 5.27
N GLU A 209 18.02 1.48 5.00
CA GLU A 209 18.92 0.74 4.10
C GLU A 209 19.18 -0.67 4.62
N ARG A 210 19.00 -1.65 3.73
CA ARG A 210 19.30 -3.08 3.96
C ARG A 210 20.48 -3.54 3.11
N GLY A 211 20.72 -2.85 2.01
CA GLY A 211 21.88 -2.96 1.14
C GLY A 211 21.76 -2.00 -0.04
N PRO A 212 22.73 -1.99 -0.97
CA PRO A 212 22.79 -0.97 -2.03
C PRO A 212 21.55 -0.89 -2.94
N ARG A 213 20.75 -1.96 -3.01
CA ARG A 213 19.54 -2.07 -3.86
C ARG A 213 18.31 -2.50 -3.06
N GLU A 214 18.32 -2.35 -1.74
CA GLU A 214 17.19 -2.79 -0.90
C GLU A 214 16.95 -1.83 0.29
N PHE A 215 15.70 -1.41 0.43
CA PHE A 215 15.20 -0.68 1.60
C PHE A 215 14.11 -1.50 2.29
N SER A 216 14.10 -1.50 3.63
CA SER A 216 12.87 -1.79 4.37
C SER A 216 12.05 -0.52 4.51
N VAL A 217 10.75 -0.62 4.29
CA VAL A 217 9.80 0.50 4.27
C VAL A 217 8.74 0.28 5.34
N THR A 218 8.37 1.33 6.06
CA THR A 218 7.20 1.32 6.97
C THR A 218 6.41 2.58 6.78
N THR A 219 5.11 2.47 6.50
CA THR A 219 4.19 3.61 6.52
C THR A 219 3.42 3.61 7.82
N LYS A 220 3.22 4.80 8.40
CA LYS A 220 2.45 4.98 9.63
C LYS A 220 1.38 6.05 9.41
N LEU A 221 0.31 5.93 10.19
CA LEU A 221 -0.70 6.97 10.35
C LEU A 221 -0.84 7.25 11.84
N ASN A 222 -0.65 8.50 12.25
CA ASN A 222 -0.71 8.93 13.65
C ASN A 222 0.21 8.07 14.56
N GLY A 223 1.42 7.77 14.07
CA GLY A 223 2.41 6.95 14.78
C GLY A 223 2.17 5.44 14.75
N ARG A 224 1.02 4.97 14.27
CA ARG A 224 0.70 3.54 14.16
C ARG A 224 1.07 3.01 12.78
N ALA A 225 1.85 1.93 12.73
CA ALA A 225 2.19 1.26 11.47
C ALA A 225 0.93 0.75 10.76
N THR A 226 0.79 1.14 9.49
CA THR A 226 -0.30 0.71 8.59
C THR A 226 0.18 -0.26 7.52
N ASN A 227 1.42 -0.11 7.06
CA ASN A 227 2.09 -1.07 6.19
C ASN A 227 3.56 -1.25 6.60
N ALA A 228 4.07 -2.44 6.38
CA ALA A 228 5.49 -2.76 6.36
C ALA A 228 5.84 -3.38 5.01
N GLY A 229 7.10 -3.23 4.57
CA GLY A 229 7.47 -3.65 3.25
C GLY A 229 8.95 -3.58 2.92
N TYR A 230 9.26 -3.88 1.66
CA TYR A 230 10.58 -3.77 1.06
C TYR A 230 10.49 -3.14 -0.32
N TRP A 231 11.41 -2.24 -0.61
CA TRP A 231 11.70 -1.81 -1.98
C TRP A 231 13.00 -2.45 -2.42
N GLN A 232 13.01 -3.04 -3.61
CA GLN A 232 14.18 -3.74 -4.15
C GLN A 232 14.38 -3.45 -5.63
N ILE A 233 15.59 -3.06 -6.02
CA ILE A 233 15.96 -2.89 -7.43
C ILE A 233 16.63 -4.16 -7.95
N SER A 234 16.26 -4.58 -9.16
CA SER A 234 16.88 -5.71 -9.86
C SER A 234 18.38 -5.48 -10.09
N ALA A 235 19.13 -6.57 -10.29
CA ALA A 235 20.58 -6.47 -10.48
C ALA A 235 20.99 -5.64 -11.71
N ASP A 236 20.14 -5.62 -12.75
CA ASP A 236 20.32 -4.83 -13.97
C ASP A 236 19.79 -3.39 -13.87
N GLY A 237 19.20 -3.01 -12.74
CA GLY A 237 18.69 -1.66 -12.51
C GLY A 237 17.41 -1.31 -13.30
N ARG A 238 16.74 -2.28 -13.92
CA ARG A 238 15.59 -2.07 -14.81
C ARG A 238 14.24 -2.19 -14.13
N SER A 239 14.14 -2.96 -13.04
CA SER A 239 12.89 -3.14 -12.31
C SER A 239 13.04 -2.73 -10.85
N LEU A 240 12.00 -2.11 -10.30
CA LEU A 240 11.81 -1.89 -8.87
C LEU A 240 10.64 -2.74 -8.40
N THR A 241 10.85 -3.52 -7.34
CA THR A 241 9.80 -4.29 -6.68
C THR A 241 9.46 -3.64 -5.34
N ASP A 242 8.21 -3.23 -5.17
CA ASP A 242 7.63 -2.80 -3.90
C ASP A 242 6.77 -3.94 -3.34
N SER A 243 7.21 -4.52 -2.23
CA SER A 243 6.47 -5.55 -1.50
C SER A 243 5.94 -4.97 -0.21
N TYR A 244 4.65 -5.08 0.07
CA TYR A 244 4.07 -4.55 1.31
C TYR A 244 2.94 -5.42 1.88
N TRP A 245 2.69 -5.28 3.19
CA TRP A 245 1.62 -5.96 3.92
C TRP A 245 1.18 -5.15 5.15
N GLU A 246 -0.02 -5.41 5.65
CA GLU A 246 -0.49 -4.85 6.93
C GLU A 246 0.30 -5.49 8.10
N PRO A 247 0.77 -4.71 9.10
CA PRO A 247 1.41 -5.25 10.28
C PRO A 247 0.52 -6.29 10.99
N GLY A 248 1.00 -7.53 11.08
CA GLY A 248 0.24 -8.67 11.61
C GLY A 248 -0.32 -9.61 10.53
N ARG A 249 -0.22 -9.26 9.24
CA ARG A 249 -0.65 -10.09 8.11
C ARG A 249 0.45 -10.28 7.04
N PRO A 250 1.66 -10.75 7.41
CA PRO A 250 2.78 -10.88 6.46
C PRO A 250 2.50 -11.87 5.31
N ASN A 251 1.56 -12.80 5.50
CA ASN A 251 1.15 -13.77 4.49
C ASN A 251 0.22 -13.17 3.42
N GLU A 252 -0.32 -11.97 3.62
CA GLU A 252 -1.17 -11.25 2.66
C GLU A 252 -0.38 -10.22 1.83
N LYS A 253 0.93 -10.45 1.68
CA LYS A 253 1.87 -9.56 0.97
C LYS A 253 1.42 -9.27 -0.47
N ALA A 254 1.27 -7.99 -0.77
CA ALA A 254 1.16 -7.45 -2.11
C ALA A 254 2.55 -7.18 -2.70
N VAL A 255 2.64 -7.25 -4.03
CA VAL A 255 3.84 -6.98 -4.80
C VAL A 255 3.47 -6.08 -5.97
N LEU A 256 4.08 -4.90 -6.04
CA LEU A 256 4.03 -4.01 -7.19
C LEU A 256 5.39 -4.03 -7.87
N VAL A 257 5.40 -4.19 -9.19
CA VAL A 257 6.60 -4.14 -10.00
C VAL A 257 6.53 -2.91 -10.88
N TYR A 258 7.59 -2.12 -10.87
CA TYR A 258 7.74 -0.96 -11.72
C TYR A 258 8.93 -1.15 -12.67
N GLU A 259 8.76 -0.73 -13.92
CA GLU A 259 9.81 -0.71 -14.93
C GLU A 259 10.38 0.70 -15.09
N LYS A 260 11.70 0.78 -15.14
CA LYS A 260 12.40 2.05 -15.37
C LYS A 260 12.10 2.57 -16.77
N GLN A 261 11.78 3.85 -16.89
CA GLN A 261 11.54 4.56 -18.15
C GLN A 261 12.83 5.15 -18.72
#